data_AF-A0A847PUX2-F1
#
_entry.id   AF-A0A847PUX2-F1
#
_cell.length_a   1.000
_cell.length_b   1.000
_cell.length_c   1.000
_cell.angle_alpha   90.00
_cell.angle_beta   90.00
_cell.angle_gamma   90.00
#
_symmetry.space_group_name_H-M   'P 1'
#
loop_
_entity.id
_entity.type
_entity.pdbx_description
1 polymer ?
#
loop_
_entity_poly.entity_id
_entity_poly.type
_entity_poly.pdbx_seq_one_letter_code
_entity_poly.pdbx_strand_id
1 'polypeptide(L)'
;MSFTEAENRFTEEKGRGTDLLVPYARSNIERCMCSLCPVQADSKCAQDKLQSSGKAMKDMPEGEVPNPEDVPGIYCSTGKATCRDLNFDRECICGTSEVWKEYGLEEVDPNNHFCLHGRAT
;
A
#
# COMPACT_ATOMS: atom_id res chain seq x y z
N MET A 1 -37.03 -21.51 2.80
CA MET A 1 -36.16 -21.37 1.62
C MET A 1 -36.11 -19.86 1.36
N SER A 2 -35.31 -19.08 2.11
CA SER A 2 -33.84 -18.90 2.01
C SER A 2 -33.48 -18.56 0.54
N PHE A 3 -32.89 -17.42 0.18
CA PHE A 3 -31.81 -16.68 0.83
C PHE A 3 -31.92 -15.15 0.61
N THR A 4 -31.35 -14.41 1.56
CA THR A 4 -31.12 -12.97 1.58
C THR A 4 -29.92 -12.60 0.70
N GLU A 5 -30.13 -11.81 -0.36
CA GLU A 5 -29.03 -11.14 -1.07
C GLU A 5 -28.92 -9.71 -0.56
N ALA A 6 -28.27 -9.58 0.59
CA ALA A 6 -27.57 -8.37 0.98
C ALA A 6 -26.29 -8.28 0.14
N GLU A 7 -26.45 -8.06 -1.16
CA GLU A 7 -25.31 -7.85 -2.04
C GLU A 7 -24.95 -6.37 -2.08
N ASN A 8 -23.78 -6.10 -1.50
CA ASN A 8 -22.83 -5.15 -2.05
C ASN A 8 -23.16 -3.65 -1.92
N ARG A 9 -23.24 -3.17 -0.68
CA ARG A 9 -23.19 -1.74 -0.34
C ARG A 9 -21.77 -1.34 0.11
N PHE A 10 -20.80 -1.49 -0.78
CA PHE A 10 -19.50 -0.81 -0.72
C PHE A 10 -19.04 -0.46 -2.14
N THR A 11 -19.93 0.18 -2.89
CA THR A 11 -19.54 1.01 -4.03
C THR A 11 -19.85 2.46 -3.67
N GLU A 12 -18.95 3.35 -4.08
CA GLU A 12 -19.00 4.82 -3.97
C GLU A 12 -18.41 5.47 -2.70
N GLU A 13 -17.08 5.49 -2.62
CA GLU A 13 -16.39 6.75 -2.30
C GLU A 13 -15.54 7.21 -3.50
N LYS A 14 -16.22 8.05 -4.31
CA LYS A 14 -15.72 9.20 -5.07
C LYS A 14 -14.20 9.34 -5.22
N GLY A 15 -13.76 9.21 -6.47
CA GLY A 15 -12.46 9.66 -6.94
C GLY A 15 -12.14 11.10 -6.50
N ARG A 16 -10.93 11.25 -5.97
CA ARG A 16 -10.23 12.53 -5.89
C ARG A 16 -8.94 12.37 -6.70
N GLY A 17 -8.99 12.93 -7.90
CA GLY A 17 -8.07 12.77 -9.03
C GLY A 17 -6.62 12.40 -8.71
N THR A 18 -6.20 11.30 -9.34
CA THR A 18 -4.87 10.89 -9.82
C THR A 18 -4.91 9.37 -9.84
N ASP A 19 -4.82 8.79 -11.03
CA ASP A 19 -4.87 7.35 -11.27
C ASP A 19 -3.69 6.68 -10.57
N LEU A 20 -3.91 6.18 -9.35
CA LEU A 20 -2.95 5.31 -8.70
C LEU A 20 -2.92 4.03 -9.53
N LEU A 21 -1.83 3.82 -10.26
CA LEU A 21 -1.67 2.71 -11.20
C LEU A 21 -1.87 1.36 -10.51
N VAL A 22 -1.52 1.25 -9.23
CA VAL A 22 -1.62 0.01 -8.45
C VAL A 22 -2.87 0.02 -7.56
N PRO A 23 -3.86 -0.87 -7.77
CA PRO A 23 -5.01 -1.01 -6.89
C PRO A 23 -4.59 -1.39 -5.46
N TYR A 24 -5.23 -0.77 -4.46
CA TYR A 24 -5.09 -1.18 -3.06
C TYR A 24 -5.91 -2.45 -2.80
N ALA A 25 -5.35 -3.59 -3.21
CA ALA A 25 -5.99 -4.90 -3.11
C ALA A 25 -5.09 -5.88 -2.35
N ARG A 26 -5.69 -6.91 -1.75
CA ARG A 26 -5.00 -7.90 -0.92
C ARG A 26 -3.79 -8.52 -1.63
N SER A 27 -3.94 -8.89 -2.89
CA SER A 27 -2.86 -9.46 -3.71
C SER A 27 -1.66 -8.52 -3.85
N ASN A 28 -1.89 -7.22 -4.05
CA ASN A 28 -0.83 -6.22 -4.13
C ASN A 28 -0.21 -5.93 -2.76
N ILE A 29 -0.99 -6.04 -1.68
CA ILE A 29 -0.48 -5.90 -0.31
C ILE A 29 0.45 -7.05 0.06
N GLU A 30 0.06 -8.28 -0.25
CA GLU A 30 0.85 -9.47 0.03
C GLU A 30 2.12 -9.56 -0.85
N ARG A 31 2.07 -9.02 -2.07
CA ARG A 31 3.20 -9.01 -3.01
C ARG A 31 4.11 -7.78 -2.91
N CYS A 32 3.70 -6.70 -2.24
CA CYS A 32 4.59 -5.55 -2.08
C CYS A 32 5.75 -5.88 -1.14
N MET A 33 6.97 -5.51 -1.55
CA MET A 33 8.17 -5.57 -0.70
C MET A 33 8.36 -4.30 0.14
N CYS A 34 7.30 -3.49 0.29
CA CYS A 34 7.32 -2.22 0.99
C CYS A 34 7.87 -2.36 2.43
N SER A 35 7.48 -3.44 3.13
CA SER A 35 7.92 -3.77 4.49
C SER A 35 9.40 -4.14 4.59
N LEU A 36 10.05 -4.46 3.47
CA LEU A 36 11.47 -4.81 3.38
C LEU A 36 12.34 -3.60 3.01
N CYS A 37 11.74 -2.44 2.76
CA CYS A 37 12.48 -1.26 2.33
C CYS A 37 13.35 -0.71 3.48
N PRO A 38 14.66 -0.48 3.27
CA PRO A 38 15.55 0.11 4.26
C PRO A 38 15.06 1.43 4.88
N VAL A 39 14.30 2.23 4.12
CA VAL A 39 13.65 3.47 4.57
C VAL A 39 12.73 3.28 5.80
N GLN A 40 12.16 2.09 5.95
CA GLN A 40 11.24 1.72 7.04
C GLN A 40 11.93 0.94 8.17
N ALA A 41 13.17 0.48 7.98
CA ALA A 41 13.80 -0.50 8.86
C ALA A 41 13.96 -0.03 10.32
N ASP A 42 14.16 1.28 10.52
CA ASP A 42 14.32 1.87 11.86
C ASP A 42 13.05 2.63 12.31
N SER A 43 12.00 2.67 11.50
CA SER A 43 10.76 3.37 11.82
C SER A 43 9.94 2.52 12.78
N LYS A 44 9.73 3.04 13.99
CA LYS A 44 8.88 2.39 14.98
C LYS A 44 7.43 2.37 14.49
N CYS A 45 6.97 3.46 13.88
CA CYS A 45 5.63 3.51 13.29
C CYS A 45 5.45 2.42 12.22
N ALA A 46 6.45 2.22 11.37
CA ALA A 46 6.37 1.23 10.31
C ALA A 46 6.32 -0.20 10.88
N GLN A 47 7.17 -0.49 11.87
CA GLN A 47 7.20 -1.79 12.54
C GLN A 47 5.91 -2.10 13.30
N ASP A 48 5.40 -1.14 14.08
CA ASP A 48 4.16 -1.30 14.85
C ASP A 48 2.97 -1.56 13.92
N LYS A 49 2.85 -0.77 12.84
CA LYS A 49 1.78 -0.95 11.85
C LYS A 49 1.91 -2.25 11.07
N LEU A 50 3.13 -2.67 10.70
CA LEU A 50 3.35 -3.94 10.00
C LEU A 50 2.83 -5.12 10.82
N GLN A 51 3.10 -5.10 12.13
CA GLN A 51 2.64 -6.12 13.05
C GLN A 51 1.11 -6.08 13.20
N SER A 52 0.52 -4.90 13.42
CA SER A 52 -0.93 -4.77 13.64
C SER A 52 -1.73 -5.08 12.37
N SER A 53 -1.31 -4.55 11.22
CA SER A 53 -2.00 -4.77 9.94
C SER A 53 -1.84 -6.20 9.45
N GLY A 54 -0.67 -6.82 9.67
CA GLY A 54 -0.42 -8.22 9.34
C GLY A 54 -1.27 -9.18 10.18
N LYS A 55 -1.58 -8.82 11.44
CA LYS A 55 -2.53 -9.57 12.26
C LYS A 55 -3.97 -9.35 11.77
N ALA A 56 -4.37 -8.10 11.57
CA ALA A 56 -5.71 -7.76 11.09
C ALA A 56 -6.04 -8.48 9.76
N MET A 57 -5.09 -8.49 8.82
CA MET A 57 -5.26 -9.14 7.52
C MET A 57 -5.44 -10.67 7.60
N LYS A 58 -4.90 -11.32 8.64
CA LYS A 58 -5.12 -12.76 8.90
C LYS A 58 -6.50 -13.06 9.46
N ASP A 59 -7.05 -12.12 10.23
CA ASP A 59 -8.35 -12.25 10.89
C ASP A 59 -9.51 -11.78 9.98
N MET A 60 -9.21 -11.08 8.89
CA MET A 60 -10.17 -10.55 7.92
C MET A 60 -10.60 -11.61 6.87
N PRO A 61 -11.86 -11.56 6.40
CA PRO A 61 -12.33 -12.37 5.27
C PRO A 61 -11.47 -12.26 4.01
N GLU A 62 -11.54 -13.28 3.17
CA GLU A 62 -10.88 -13.27 1.86
C GLU A 62 -11.45 -12.12 1.01
N GLY A 63 -10.55 -11.31 0.42
CA GLY A 63 -10.92 -10.11 -0.34
C GLY A 63 -10.99 -8.82 0.48
N GLU A 64 -11.05 -8.88 1.81
CA GLU A 64 -10.96 -7.70 2.67
C GLU A 64 -9.50 -7.33 3.01
N VAL A 65 -9.27 -6.04 3.24
CA VAL A 65 -7.96 -5.47 3.56
C VAL A 65 -8.06 -4.42 4.67
N PRO A 66 -7.03 -4.25 5.51
CA PRO A 66 -6.96 -3.16 6.50
C PRO A 66 -7.02 -1.79 5.82
N ASN A 67 -7.47 -0.78 6.57
CA ASN A 67 -7.47 0.59 6.07
C ASN A 67 -6.05 1.00 5.64
N PRO A 68 -5.91 1.76 4.54
CA PRO A 68 -4.61 2.28 4.10
C PRO A 68 -3.81 3.00 5.18
N GLU A 69 -4.49 3.67 6.12
CA GLU A 69 -3.84 4.38 7.22
C GLU A 69 -3.20 3.45 8.25
N ASP A 70 -3.69 2.22 8.38
CA ASP A 70 -3.21 1.23 9.34
C ASP A 70 -2.06 0.38 8.81
N VAL A 71 -1.73 0.51 7.51
CA VAL A 71 -0.63 -0.20 6.86
C VAL A 71 0.59 0.74 6.79
N PRO A 72 1.80 0.27 7.13
CA PRO A 72 3.02 1.09 7.10
C PRO A 72 3.49 1.45 5.68
N GLY A 73 2.86 0.87 4.65
CA GLY A 73 3.33 0.85 3.27
C GLY A 73 2.21 0.74 2.22
N ILE A 74 2.59 0.37 0.99
CA ILE A 74 1.83 0.43 -0.28
C ILE A 74 1.73 1.83 -0.89
N TYR A 75 2.84 2.57 -0.90
CA TYR A 75 2.83 3.94 -1.44
C TYR A 75 2.52 3.98 -2.95
N CYS A 76 2.79 2.92 -3.70
CA CYS A 76 2.35 2.80 -5.09
C CYS A 76 0.83 2.75 -5.27
N SER A 77 0.07 2.35 -4.23
CA SER A 77 -1.40 2.36 -4.24
C SER A 77 -2.01 3.50 -3.44
N THR A 78 -1.35 3.99 -2.40
CA THR A 78 -1.89 5.01 -1.49
C THR A 78 -1.27 6.39 -1.70
N GLY A 79 -0.19 6.45 -2.48
CA GLY A 79 0.53 7.66 -2.84
C GLY A 79 1.38 8.27 -1.73
N LYS A 80 1.20 7.95 -0.45
CA LYS A 80 1.92 8.66 0.63
C LYS A 80 2.25 7.76 1.82
N ALA A 81 3.44 7.98 2.39
CA ALA A 81 3.81 7.42 3.68
C ALA A 81 2.99 8.02 4.83
N THR A 82 2.43 7.14 5.67
CA THR A 82 1.67 7.51 6.87
C THR A 82 2.58 7.71 8.09
N CYS A 83 3.74 7.06 8.09
CA CYS A 83 4.76 7.19 9.13
C CYS A 83 5.67 8.40 8.86
N ARG A 84 6.05 9.12 9.93
CA ARG A 84 6.85 10.35 9.87
C ARG A 84 8.30 10.15 10.32
N ASP A 85 8.63 9.00 10.87
CA ASP A 85 9.94 8.57 11.36
C ASP A 85 10.67 7.68 10.34
N LEU A 86 10.35 7.82 9.05
CA LEU A 86 11.05 7.17 7.96
C LEU A 86 12.42 7.82 7.73
N ASN A 87 13.42 6.99 7.44
CA ASN A 87 14.77 7.46 7.12
C ASN A 87 14.97 7.53 5.61
N PHE A 88 14.70 8.70 5.03
CA PHE A 88 14.81 8.95 3.59
C PHE A 88 16.25 9.01 3.05
N ASP A 89 17.27 8.98 3.92
CA ASP A 89 18.67 8.80 3.49
C ASP A 89 18.96 7.35 3.09
N ARG A 90 18.01 6.43 3.29
CA ARG A 90 18.11 5.02 2.91
C ARG A 90 17.35 4.75 1.62
N GLU A 91 17.90 3.85 0.81
CA GLU A 91 17.33 3.49 -0.48
C GLU A 91 15.99 2.77 -0.35
N CYS A 92 15.10 3.04 -1.30
CA CYS A 92 13.94 2.21 -1.55
C CYS A 92 14.23 1.15 -2.59
N ILE A 93 13.78 -0.07 -2.32
CA ILE A 93 13.97 -1.21 -3.21
C ILE A 93 12.73 -1.49 -4.05
N CYS A 94 11.81 -0.53 -4.19
CA CYS A 94 10.53 -0.78 -4.87
C CYS A 94 10.70 -1.24 -6.33
N GLY A 95 11.72 -0.73 -7.04
CA GLY A 95 12.06 -1.16 -8.41
C GLY A 95 12.44 -2.64 -8.55
N THR A 96 12.71 -3.34 -7.44
CA THR A 96 12.96 -4.79 -7.47
C THR A 96 11.70 -5.63 -7.28
N SER A 97 10.60 -5.03 -6.81
CA SER A 97 9.35 -5.73 -6.53
C SER A 97 8.56 -6.06 -7.81
N GLU A 98 7.84 -7.18 -7.80
CA GLU A 98 7.01 -7.58 -8.95
C GLU A 98 5.88 -6.59 -9.21
N VAL A 99 5.24 -6.09 -8.15
CA VAL A 99 4.16 -5.09 -8.25
C VAL A 99 4.65 -3.82 -8.93
N TRP A 100 5.92 -3.46 -8.75
CA TRP A 100 6.48 -2.30 -9.43
C TRP A 100 6.57 -2.50 -10.95
N LYS A 101 7.13 -3.62 -11.37
CA LYS A 101 7.34 -3.97 -12.79
C LYS A 101 6.04 -4.25 -13.52
N GLU A 102 5.11 -4.95 -12.86
CA GLU A 102 3.81 -5.32 -13.44
C GLU A 102 2.98 -4.09 -13.82
N TYR A 103 3.11 -3.02 -13.05
CA TYR A 103 2.40 -1.76 -13.26
C TYR A 103 3.26 -0.69 -13.95
N GLY A 104 4.45 -1.04 -14.47
CA GLY A 104 5.32 -0.15 -15.24
C GLY A 104 5.74 1.11 -14.48
N LEU A 105 5.90 1.03 -13.15
CA LEU A 105 6.17 2.21 -12.31
C LEU A 105 7.56 2.82 -12.56
N GLU A 106 8.46 2.08 -13.22
CA GLU A 106 9.75 2.57 -13.69
C GLU A 106 9.65 3.56 -14.85
N GLU A 107 8.56 3.53 -15.62
CA GLU A 107 8.32 4.42 -16.76
C GLU A 107 7.58 5.70 -16.35
N VAL A 108 7.06 5.75 -15.12
CA VAL A 108 6.32 6.88 -14.57
C VAL A 108 7.32 7.95 -14.14
N ASP A 109 7.18 9.18 -14.65
CA ASP A 109 7.92 10.32 -14.14
C ASP A 109 7.11 11.02 -13.03
N PRO A 110 7.63 11.12 -11.80
CA PRO A 110 8.95 10.67 -11.35
C PRO A 110 9.01 9.24 -10.77
N ASN A 111 9.99 8.48 -11.24
CA ASN A 111 10.09 7.02 -11.13
C ASN A 111 10.53 6.48 -9.75
N ASN A 112 10.47 7.31 -8.70
CA ASN A 112 10.90 6.94 -7.33
C ASN A 112 10.13 7.68 -6.23
N HIS A 113 9.12 8.49 -6.60
CA HIS A 113 8.47 9.41 -5.65
C HIS A 113 7.61 8.74 -4.60
N PHE A 114 7.15 7.51 -4.86
CA PHE A 114 6.32 6.76 -3.93
C PHE A 114 6.98 6.59 -2.55
N CYS A 115 8.32 6.50 -2.50
CA CYS A 115 9.05 6.39 -1.24
C CYS A 115 9.57 7.71 -0.66
N LEU A 116 10.18 8.57 -1.49
CA LEU A 116 10.96 9.71 -1.00
C LEU A 116 10.10 10.93 -0.65
N HIS A 117 9.08 11.24 -1.47
CA HIS A 117 8.32 12.49 -1.34
C HIS A 117 6.80 12.33 -1.52
N GLY A 118 6.29 11.10 -1.56
CA GLY A 118 4.88 10.83 -1.83
C GLY A 118 4.50 11.12 -3.29
N ARG A 119 3.19 11.09 -3.56
CA ARG A 119 2.54 10.99 -4.88
C ARG A 119 3.27 11.73 -6.00
N ALA A 120 3.61 11.00 -7.07
CA ALA A 120 3.86 11.57 -8.39
C ALA A 120 2.57 12.25 -8.86
N THR A 121 2.61 13.57 -9.03
CA THR A 121 1.47 14.39 -9.49
C THR A 121 1.22 14.22 -10.98
#